data_AF-A0A3D5WNU3-F1
#
_entry.id   AF-A0A3D5WNU3-F1
#
_cell.length_a   1.000
_cell.length_b   1.000
_cell.length_c   1.000
_cell.angle_alpha   90.00
_cell.angle_beta   90.00
_cell.angle_gamma   90.00
#
_symmetry.space_group_name_H-M   'P 1'
#
loop_
_entity.id
_entity.type
_entity.pdbx_description
1 polymer ?
#
loop_
_entity_poly.entity_id
_entity_poly.type
_entity_poly.pdbx_seq_one_letter_code
_entity_poly.pdbx_strand_id
1 'polypeptide(L)'
;KLIREKKNTPIIMVSAKKEDIDKIRGLGLGADDYMTKPFSPSELVARVKAHLSRYKRLTSAGQETNEVIEIRDLVIDKTARRVILAGEEKTFTTKEFD
;
A
#
# COMPACT_ATOMS: atom_id res chain seq x y z
N LYS A 1 16.82 12.42 6.13
CA LYS A 1 17.18 11.71 4.87
C LYS A 1 17.20 10.19 5.03
N LEU A 2 17.97 9.63 5.98
CA LEU A 2 18.12 8.17 6.22
C LEU A 2 16.86 7.29 6.15
N ILE A 3 15.70 7.77 6.67
CA ILE A 3 14.45 6.99 6.60
C ILE A 3 13.96 6.84 5.16
N ARG A 4 13.99 7.93 4.37
CA ARG A 4 13.50 7.95 2.98
C ARG A 4 14.42 7.21 2.01
N GLU A 5 15.71 7.12 2.36
CA GLU A 5 16.69 6.34 1.60
C GLU A 5 16.47 4.83 1.75
N LYS A 6 15.85 4.38 2.85
CA LYS A 6 15.64 2.95 3.16
C LYS A 6 14.19 2.50 3.06
N LYS A 7 13.22 3.42 3.18
CA LYS A 7 11.79 3.11 3.26
C LYS A 7 10.97 4.12 2.45
N ASN A 8 10.02 3.60 1.68
CA ASN A 8 9.03 4.40 0.94
C ASN A 8 7.74 4.67 1.74
N THR A 9 7.74 4.39 3.04
CA THR A 9 6.57 4.59 3.91
C THR A 9 6.18 6.08 3.95
N PRO A 10 4.89 6.43 3.83
CA PRO A 10 4.44 7.82 3.92
C PRO A 10 4.79 8.48 5.26
N ILE A 11 5.23 9.73 5.23
CA ILE A 11 5.66 10.50 6.40
C ILE A 11 4.80 11.77 6.51
N ILE A 12 4.11 11.92 7.64
CA ILE A 12 3.39 13.14 7.99
C ILE A 12 4.14 13.83 9.12
N MET A 13 4.56 15.09 8.93
CA MET A 13 5.12 15.90 10.01
C MET A 13 4.03 16.65 10.74
N VAL A 14 4.05 16.62 12.07
CA VAL A 14 3.09 17.32 12.91
C VAL A 14 3.82 18.25 13.86
N SER A 15 3.58 19.56 13.76
CA SER A 15 4.42 20.57 14.41
C SER A 15 3.62 21.76 14.93
N ALA A 16 4.10 22.44 15.96
CA ALA A 16 3.55 23.73 16.41
C ALA A 16 4.09 24.92 15.59
N LYS A 17 5.14 24.71 14.78
CA LYS A 17 5.73 25.74 13.92
C LYS A 17 4.84 25.99 12.72
N LYS A 18 4.37 27.23 12.60
CA LYS A 18 3.37 27.66 11.61
C LYS A 18 3.95 28.45 10.45
N GLU A 19 5.22 28.86 10.53
CA GLU A 19 5.87 29.61 9.48
C GLU A 19 5.95 28.78 8.20
N ASP A 20 5.72 29.43 7.07
CA ASP A 20 5.75 28.74 5.78
C ASP A 20 7.14 28.21 5.46
N ILE A 21 8.20 28.86 5.97
CA ILE A 21 9.57 28.36 5.83
C ILE A 21 9.77 27.00 6.51
N ASP A 22 9.13 26.76 7.65
CA ASP A 22 9.21 25.48 8.36
C ASP A 22 8.43 24.39 7.62
N LYS A 23 7.27 24.73 7.04
CA LYS A 23 6.50 23.80 6.19
C LYS A 23 7.30 23.40 4.96
N ILE A 24 7.86 24.38 4.25
CA ILE A 24 8.68 24.17 3.06
C ILE A 24 9.89 23.29 3.39
N ARG A 25 10.58 23.58 4.50
CA ARG A 25 11.70 22.76 4.99
C ARG A 25 11.24 21.34 5.32
N GLY A 26 10.14 21.16 6.05
CA GLY A 26 9.64 19.85 6.44
C GLY A 26 9.31 18.97 5.23
N LEU A 27 8.64 19.54 4.23
CA LEU A 27 8.35 18.88 2.96
C LEU A 27 9.64 18.58 2.17
N GLY A 28 10.55 19.55 2.07
CA GLY A 28 11.85 19.37 1.38
C GLY A 28 12.77 18.34 2.02
N LEU A 29 12.60 18.04 3.31
CA LEU A 29 13.32 16.99 4.02
C LEU A 29 12.77 15.57 3.77
N GLY A 30 11.69 15.45 2.99
CA GLY A 30 11.09 14.18 2.58
C GLY A 30 9.82 13.80 3.32
N ALA A 31 9.10 14.76 3.92
CA ALA A 31 7.73 14.54 4.35
C ALA A 31 6.77 14.54 3.15
N ASP A 32 5.73 13.70 3.19
CA ASP A 32 4.64 13.73 2.21
C ASP A 32 3.56 14.75 2.57
N ASP A 33 3.50 15.15 3.85
CA ASP A 33 2.55 16.11 4.39
C ASP A 33 3.11 16.80 5.64
N TYR A 34 2.61 17.99 5.92
CA TYR A 34 2.97 18.79 7.08
C TYR A 34 1.70 19.42 7.68
N MET A 35 1.41 19.06 8.93
CA MET A 35 0.27 19.55 9.70
C MET A 35 0.72 20.43 10.87
N THR A 36 0.11 21.60 10.99
CA THR A 36 0.33 22.51 12.11
C THR A 36 -0.65 22.25 13.25
N LYS A 37 -0.20 22.36 14.50
CA LYS A 37 -1.06 22.38 15.68
C LYS A 37 -1.69 23.76 15.90
N PRO A 38 -2.93 23.85 16.41
CA PRO A 38 -3.84 22.73 16.70
C PRO A 38 -4.48 22.17 15.42
N PHE A 39 -4.77 20.87 15.41
CA PHE A 39 -5.48 20.19 14.34
C PHE A 39 -6.58 19.33 14.93
N SER A 40 -7.59 18.99 14.13
CA SER A 40 -8.63 18.06 14.58
C SER A 40 -8.15 16.60 14.44
N PRO A 41 -8.49 15.70 15.39
CA PRO A 41 -8.20 14.28 15.24
C PRO A 41 -8.76 13.69 13.94
N SER A 42 -9.95 14.14 13.53
CA SER A 42 -10.60 13.71 12.29
C SER A 42 -9.80 14.09 11.04
N GLU A 43 -9.20 15.29 11.00
CA GLU A 43 -8.33 15.70 9.91
C GLU A 43 -7.08 14.81 9.82
N LEU A 44 -6.44 14.52 10.95
CA LEU A 44 -5.28 13.63 10.98
C LEU A 44 -5.64 12.24 10.44
N VAL A 45 -6.76 11.67 10.87
CA VAL A 45 -7.24 10.37 10.41
C VAL A 45 -7.50 10.39 8.90
N ALA A 46 -8.14 11.44 8.38
CA ALA A 46 -8.41 11.57 6.95
C ALA A 46 -7.12 11.62 6.12
N ARG A 47 -6.13 12.41 6.54
CA ARG A 47 -4.83 12.50 5.88
C ARG A 47 -4.07 11.17 5.93
N VAL A 48 -4.02 10.51 7.09
CA VAL A 48 -3.41 9.18 7.23
C VAL A 48 -4.03 8.19 6.24
N LYS A 49 -5.37 8.12 6.18
CA LYS A 49 -6.08 7.24 5.22
C LYS A 49 -5.74 7.57 3.77
N ALA A 50 -5.70 8.85 3.41
CA ALA A 50 -5.35 9.28 2.06
C ALA A 50 -3.93 8.85 1.65
N HIS A 51 -2.95 9.04 2.55
CA HIS A 51 -1.57 8.64 2.30
C HIS A 51 -1.39 7.12 2.22
N LEU A 52 -2.05 6.36 3.09
CA LEU A 52 -2.03 4.89 3.04
C LEU A 52 -2.69 4.35 1.77
N SER A 53 -3.82 4.92 1.36
CA SER A 53 -4.50 4.54 0.11
C SER A 53 -3.61 4.79 -1.11
N ARG A 54 -2.99 5.98 -1.18
CA ARG A 54 -2.04 6.32 -2.25
C ARG A 54 -0.83 5.39 -2.26
N TYR A 55 -0.27 5.10 -1.08
CA TYR A 55 0.85 4.17 -0.95
C TYR A 55 0.48 2.78 -1.45
N LYS A 56 -0.64 2.22 -1.00
CA LYS A 56 -1.15 0.93 -1.48
C LYS A 56 -1.30 0.93 -3.00
N ARG A 57 -1.93 1.96 -3.60
CA ARG A 57 -2.07 2.01 -5.05
C ARG A 57 -0.73 1.99 -5.78
N LEU A 58 0.28 2.71 -5.27
CA LEU A 58 1.61 2.77 -5.88
C LEU A 58 2.43 1.50 -5.68
N THR A 59 2.30 0.84 -4.53
CA THR A 59 3.03 -0.40 -4.23
C THR A 59 2.35 -1.64 -4.80
N SER A 60 1.02 -1.63 -4.87
CA SER A 60 0.20 -2.73 -5.40
C SER A 60 -0.01 -2.65 -6.91
N ALA A 61 0.38 -1.55 -7.58
CA ALA A 61 0.36 -1.47 -9.05
C ALA A 61 1.28 -2.49 -9.76
N GLY A 62 2.12 -3.23 -9.01
CA GLY A 62 2.86 -4.40 -9.51
C GLY A 62 2.59 -5.70 -8.75
N GLN A 63 1.67 -5.69 -7.80
CA GLN A 63 1.17 -6.87 -7.09
C GLN A 63 -0.34 -6.86 -7.25
N GLU A 64 -0.82 -7.38 -8.38
CA GLU A 64 -2.05 -8.16 -8.29
C GLU A 64 -1.72 -9.22 -7.23
N THR A 65 -2.42 -9.17 -6.10
CA THR A 65 -2.39 -10.28 -5.16
C THR A 65 -3.04 -11.42 -5.91
N ASN A 66 -2.25 -12.19 -6.68
CA ASN A 66 -2.73 -13.45 -7.19
C ASN A 66 -3.16 -14.23 -5.95
N GLU A 67 -4.45 -14.48 -5.86
CA GLU A 67 -5.01 -15.31 -4.80
C GLU A 67 -4.61 -16.75 -5.13
N VAL A 68 -3.34 -17.07 -4.86
CA VAL A 68 -2.76 -18.39 -5.09
C VAL A 68 -2.95 -19.22 -3.83
N ILE A 69 -3.63 -20.35 -3.97
CA ILE A 69 -3.74 -21.39 -2.95
C ILE A 69 -2.80 -22.52 -3.33
N GLU A 70 -1.89 -22.88 -2.44
CA GLU A 70 -0.95 -24.00 -2.65
C GLU A 70 -1.14 -25.06 -1.56
N ILE A 71 -1.48 -26.29 -1.97
CA ILE A 71 -1.69 -27.43 -1.09
C ILE A 71 -0.99 -28.65 -1.71
N ARG A 72 0.17 -29.02 -1.17
CA ARG A 72 1.01 -30.09 -1.72
C ARG A 72 1.29 -29.81 -3.21
N ASP A 73 0.89 -30.72 -4.10
CA ASP A 73 1.12 -30.61 -5.54
C ASP A 73 0.02 -29.81 -6.27
N LEU A 74 -0.94 -29.25 -5.54
CA LEU A 74 -2.06 -28.46 -6.07
C LEU A 74 -1.76 -26.96 -5.93
N VAL A 75 -1.81 -26.25 -7.04
CA VAL A 75 -1.72 -24.78 -7.11
C VAL A 75 -2.97 -24.25 -7.78
N ILE A 76 -3.73 -23.39 -7.10
CA ILE A 76 -4.92 -22.73 -7.63
C ILE A 76 -4.64 -21.23 -7.69
N ASP A 77 -4.55 -20.67 -8.89
CA ASP A 77 -4.52 -19.22 -9.11
C ASP A 77 -5.96 -18.73 -9.33
N LYS A 78 -6.57 -18.14 -8.29
CA LYS A 78 -7.93 -17.61 -8.36
C LYS A 78 -8.08 -16.40 -9.26
N THR A 79 -7.01 -15.62 -9.41
CA THR A 79 -7.01 -14.45 -10.29
C THR A 79 -6.98 -14.88 -11.75
N ALA A 80 -6.15 -15.86 -12.09
CA ALA A 80 -6.05 -16.41 -13.45
C ALA A 80 -7.10 -17.49 -13.78
N ARG A 81 -7.89 -17.93 -12.78
CA ARG A 81 -8.77 -19.11 -12.83
C ARG A 81 -8.07 -20.37 -13.37
N ARG A 82 -6.85 -20.62 -12.89
CA ARG A 82 -6.04 -21.77 -13.28
C ARG A 82 -5.81 -22.71 -12.12
N VAL A 83 -5.81 -24.00 -12.39
CA VAL A 83 -5.49 -25.04 -11.42
C VAL A 83 -4.39 -25.90 -12.01
N ILE A 84 -3.30 -26.08 -11.26
CA ILE A 84 -2.17 -26.93 -11.62
C ILE A 84 -2.11 -28.05 -10.57
N LEU A 85 -2.03 -29.29 -11.02
CA LEU A 85 -1.86 -30.45 -10.16
C LEU A 85 -0.64 -31.24 -10.63
N ALA A 86 0.35 -31.42 -9.74
CA ALA A 86 1.60 -32.11 -10.04
C ALA A 86 2.33 -31.56 -11.29
N GLY A 87 2.26 -30.24 -11.49
CA GLY A 87 2.89 -29.56 -12.64
C GLY A 87 2.07 -29.57 -13.94
N GLU A 88 0.91 -30.24 -13.98
CA GLU A 88 0.00 -30.20 -15.12
C GLU A 88 -1.18 -29.27 -14.88
N GLU A 89 -1.43 -28.36 -15.83
CA GLU A 89 -2.65 -27.54 -15.80
C GLU A 89 -3.89 -28.40 -16.04
N LYS A 90 -4.88 -28.27 -15.16
CA LYS A 90 -6.17 -28.94 -15.22
C LYS A 90 -7.26 -27.90 -15.47
N THR A 91 -8.07 -28.15 -16.50
CA THR A 91 -9.22 -27.31 -16.83
C THR A 91 -10.41 -27.71 -15.98
N PHE A 92 -11.02 -26.74 -15.30
CA PHE A 92 -12.23 -26.92 -14.51
C PHE A 92 -13.39 -26.17 -15.18
N THR A 93 -14.60 -26.73 -15.12
CA THR A 93 -15.80 -25.97 -15.47
C THR A 93 -16.08 -24.91 -14.41
N THR A 94 -16.91 -23.91 -14.73
CA THR A 94 -17.24 -22.82 -13.79
C THR A 94 -17.72 -23.33 -12.44
N LYS A 95 -18.56 -24.37 -12.43
CA LYS A 95 -19.13 -24.95 -11.21
C LYS A 95 -18.13 -25.74 -10.35
N GLU A 96 -17.06 -26.25 -10.95
CA GLU A 96 -16.06 -27.03 -10.22
C GLU A 96 -14.93 -26.14 -9.67
N PHE A 97 -14.79 -24.93 -10.22
CA PHE A 97 -13.81 -23.94 -9.77
C PHE A 97 -14.31 -23.10 -8.59
N ASP A 98 -15.58 -22.73 -8.60
CA ASP A 98 -16.23 -21.87 -7.59
C ASP A 98 -16.53 -22.65 -6.29
#